data_AF-A0A5K1GPA6-F1
#
_entry.id   AF-A0A5K1GPA6-F1
#
_cell.length_a   1.000
_cell.length_b   1.000
_cell.length_c   1.000
_cell.angle_alpha   90.00
_cell.angle_beta   90.00
_cell.angle_gamma   90.00
#
_symmetry.space_group_name_H-M   'P 1'
#
loop_
_entity.id
_entity.type
_entity.pdbx_description
1 polymer ?
#
loop_
_entity_poly.entity_id
_entity_poly.type
_entity_poly.pdbx_seq_one_letter_code
_entity_poly.pdbx_strand_id
1 'polypeptide(L)' 'WCRRTDELVDGPNAAHVTPTALDRWGGRLNDLFEGRPYDMLDAALADTVSKFPVDVQ' A
#
# COMPACT_ATOMS: atom_id res chain seq x y z
N TRP A 1 -3.81 5.58 1.42
CA TRP A 1 -3.48 4.34 0.72
C TRP A 1 -4.38 4.10 -0.49
N CYS A 2 -5.71 4.13 -0.33
CA CYS A 2 -6.67 3.93 -1.43
C CYS A 2 -6.33 4.73 -2.70
N ARG A 3 -6.17 6.07 -2.61
CA ARG A 3 -5.77 6.89 -3.76
C ARG A 3 -4.45 6.45 -4.43
N ARG A 4 -3.45 5.96 -3.68
CA ARG A 4 -2.19 5.50 -4.28
C ARG A 4 -2.37 4.15 -4.99
N THR A 5 -3.26 3.30 -4.49
CA THR A 5 -3.68 2.08 -5.17
C THR A 5 -4.49 2.42 -6.42
N ASP A 6 -5.47 3.33 -6.34
CA ASP A 6 -6.28 3.78 -7.49
C ASP A 6 -5.39 4.34 -8.60
N GLU A 7 -4.38 5.17 -8.29
CA GLU A 7 -3.46 5.69 -9.31
C GLU A 7 -2.66 4.59 -10.03
N LEU A 8 -2.43 3.43 -9.38
CA LEU A 8 -1.76 2.28 -9.99
C LEU A 8 -2.68 1.47 -10.90
N VAL A 9 -3.99 1.41 -10.61
CA VAL A 9 -4.93 0.54 -11.34
C VAL A 9 -5.85 1.31 -12.30
N ASP A 10 -6.17 2.57 -11.98
CA ASP A 10 -7.12 3.43 -12.68
C ASP A 10 -6.49 4.75 -13.17
N GLY A 11 -5.25 5.05 -12.78
CA GLY A 11 -4.55 6.26 -13.18
C GLY A 11 -4.18 6.30 -14.67
N PRO A 12 -3.80 7.46 -15.21
CA PRO A 12 -3.40 7.60 -16.62
C PRO A 12 -2.20 6.72 -17.02
N ASN A 13 -1.41 6.28 -16.03
CA ASN A 13 -0.28 5.37 -16.23
C ASN A 13 -0.61 3.89 -15.95
N ALA A 14 -1.85 3.54 -15.61
CA ALA A 14 -2.24 2.18 -15.27
C ALA A 14 -1.93 1.16 -16.38
N ALA A 15 -2.06 1.57 -17.65
CA ALA A 15 -1.71 0.73 -18.80
C ALA A 15 -0.21 0.36 -18.86
N HIS A 16 0.65 1.11 -18.17
CA HIS A 16 2.09 0.85 -18.07
C HIS A 16 2.45 0.07 -16.79
N VAL A 17 1.49 -0.18 -15.90
CA VAL A 17 1.71 -0.95 -14.68
C VAL A 17 1.80 -2.42 -15.05
N THR A 18 2.90 -3.04 -14.65
CA THR A 18 3.13 -4.47 -14.87
C THR A 18 2.53 -5.28 -13.72
N PRO A 19 2.16 -6.55 -13.96
CA PRO A 19 1.73 -7.46 -12.89
C PRO A 19 2.75 -7.53 -11.73
N THR A 20 4.05 -7.53 -12.06
CA THR A 20 5.13 -7.52 -11.06
C THR A 20 5.15 -6.24 -10.20
N ALA A 21 4.77 -5.09 -10.76
CA ALA A 21 4.64 -3.87 -9.98
C ALA A 21 3.46 -3.93 -9.02
N LEU A 22 2.35 -4.58 -9.42
CA LEU A 22 1.20 -4.84 -8.54
C LEU A 22 1.55 -5.84 -7.44
N ASP A 23 2.29 -6.91 -7.75
CA ASP A 23 2.76 -7.87 -6.74
C ASP A 23 3.66 -7.19 -5.69
N ARG A 24 4.58 -6.33 -6.15
CA ARG A 24 5.43 -5.54 -5.25
C ARG A 24 4.61 -4.58 -4.38
N TRP A 25 3.55 -3.99 -4.95
CA TRP A 25 2.62 -3.14 -4.19
C TRP A 25 1.86 -3.93 -3.12
N GLY A 26 1.40 -5.13 -3.45
CA GLY A 26 0.78 -6.05 -2.49
C GLY A 26 1.73 -6.46 -1.37
N GLY A 27 2.98 -6.80 -1.70
CA GLY A 27 4.02 -7.11 -0.68
C GLY A 27 4.27 -5.94 0.27
N ARG A 28 4.30 -4.71 -0.27
CA ARG A 28 4.45 -3.49 0.53
C ARG A 28 3.27 -3.24 1.48
N LEU A 29 2.05 -3.62 1.08
CA LEU A 29 0.89 -3.60 1.96
C LEU A 29 1.10 -4.56 3.14
N ASN A 30 1.54 -5.79 2.88
CA ASN A 30 1.78 -6.77 3.93
C ASN A 30 2.88 -6.33 4.90
N ASP A 31 4.00 -5.81 4.37
CA ASP A 31 5.08 -5.25 5.19
C ASP A 31 4.61 -4.11 6.11
N LEU A 32 3.69 -3.26 5.63
CA LEU A 32 3.11 -2.19 6.42
C LEU A 32 2.34 -2.72 7.64
N PHE A 33 1.52 -3.76 7.48
CA PHE A 33 0.79 -4.39 8.58
C PHE A 33 1.70 -5.17 9.52
N GLU A 34 2.86 -5.64 9.04
CA GLU A 34 3.91 -6.23 9.87
C GLU A 34 4.83 -5.18 10.54
N GLY A 35 4.53 -3.89 10.40
CA GLY A 35 5.30 -2.80 11.03
C GLY A 35 6.64 -2.51 10.34
N ARG A 36 6.79 -2.88 9.06
CA ARG A 36 7.96 -2.61 8.21
C ARG A 36 7.64 -1.56 7.13
N PRO A 37 7.43 -0.28 7.49
CA PRO A 37 7.09 0.76 6.52
C PRO A 37 8.26 1.07 5.58
N TYR A 38 7.96 1.29 4.29
CA TYR A 38 8.96 1.63 3.28
C TYR A 38 9.16 3.15 3.12
N ASP A 39 8.09 3.94 3.26
CA ASP A 39 8.16 5.41 3.23
C ASP A 39 7.38 6.06 4.40
N MET A 40 7.42 7.40 4.46
CA MET A 40 6.74 8.15 5.53
C MET A 40 5.22 7.98 5.54
N LEU A 41 4.58 7.73 4.39
CA LEU A 41 3.13 7.52 4.33
C LEU A 41 2.78 6.12 4.86
N ASP A 42 3.62 5.13 4.57
CA ASP A 42 3.48 3.80 5.15
C ASP A 42 3.66 3.85 6.67
N ALA A 43 4.64 4.61 7.16
CA ALA A 43 4.89 4.78 8.59
C ALA A 43 3.71 5.44 9.31
N ALA A 44 3.12 6.47 8.71
CA ALA A 44 1.93 7.13 9.26
C ALA A 44 0.72 6.18 9.33
N LEU A 45 0.53 5.34 8.31
CA LEU A 45 -0.54 4.36 8.30
C LEU A 45 -0.27 3.21 9.28
N ALA A 46 0.96 2.70 9.35
CA ALA A 46 1.36 1.67 10.32
C ALA A 46 1.16 2.14 11.76
N ASP A 47 1.56 3.37 12.10
CA ASP A 47 1.29 3.98 13.41
C ASP A 47 -0.22 4.04 13.69
N THR A 48 -1.03 4.43 12.71
CA THR A 48 -2.49 4.46 12.84
C THR A 48 -3.06 3.07 13.09
N VAL A 49 -2.67 2.06 12.30
CA VAL A 49 -3.13 0.66 12.43
C VAL A 49 -2.71 0.07 13.78
N SER A 50 -1.52 0.40 14.28
CA SER A 50 -1.06 -0.06 15.60
C SER A 50 -1.90 0.51 16.76
N LYS A 51 -2.41 1.73 16.61
CA LYS A 51 -3.24 2.42 17.62
C LYS A 51 -4.72 2.08 17.50
N PHE A 52 -5.16 1.78 16.29
CA PHE A 52 -6.53 1.44 15.94
C PHE A 52 -6.50 0.18 15.06
N PRO A 53 -6.61 -1.03 15.66
CA PRO A 53 -6.55 -2.27 14.90
C PRO A 53 -7.66 -2.29 13.84
N VAL A 54 -7.28 -2.21 12.57
CA VAL A 54 -8.19 -2.33 11.43
C VAL A 54 -7.84 -3.65 10.73
N ASP A 55 -8.83 -4.51 10.52
CA ASP A 55 -8.66 -5.69 9.68
C ASP A 55 -8.52 -5.27 8.22
N VAL A 56 -7.51 -5.80 7.54
CA VAL A 56 -7.40 -5.68 6.08
C VAL A 56 -8.22 -6.83 5.48
N GLN A 57 -9.33 -6.49 4.81
CA GLN A 57 -10.22 -7.44 4.12
C GLN A 57 -9.93 -7.50 2.62
#